data_AF-A0A067RIN4-F1
#
_entry.id   AF-A0A067RIN4-F1
#
_cell.length_a   1.000
_cell.length_b   1.000
_cell.length_c   1.000
_cell.angle_alpha   90.00
_cell.angle_beta   90.00
_cell.angle_gamma   90.00
#
_symmetry.space_group_name_H-M   'P 1'
#
loop_
_entity.id
_entity.type
_entity.pdbx_description
1 polymer ?
#
loop_
_entity_poly.entity_id
_entity_poly.type
_entity_poly.pdbx_seq_one_letter_code
_entity_poly.pdbx_strand_id
1 'polypeptide(L)'
;MSVILFYYQLYVIFRCSQDKIINGVESCKNRLECFASSTSNFTQCAIRHARPIRLCERCVGYYMDVLKAHEDILKAHDEGGHACKMELVNLDRLQVIEGAFNYVHNLWQRGQCNSCFVANDNGTLTPQLSNITTKFQQLYSDTQNCFNTFYNVTSKKYDPAICANCTDKYCSLNKYYEALKADTGEGIVCMDIVDAMNSTRTKWSKVLGCHIPEPKAEILLIISVVLTSIAPVIFYVAAKRYSGKAESRLLKQRRLSLQFNGPSASGS
;
A
#
# COMPACT_ATOMS: atom_id res chain seq x y z
N MET A 1 -6.61 27.15 37.73
CA MET A 1 -5.99 27.42 36.40
C MET A 1 -6.31 26.27 35.42
N SER A 2 -7.58 25.84 35.34
CA SER A 2 -7.94 24.54 34.72
C SER A 2 -9.31 24.50 34.02
N VAL A 3 -9.95 25.62 33.73
CA VAL A 3 -11.30 25.62 33.10
C VAL A 3 -11.35 26.42 31.79
N ILE A 4 -10.37 27.29 31.52
CA ILE A 4 -10.36 28.16 30.33
C ILE A 4 -9.82 27.45 29.07
N LEU A 5 -9.06 26.36 29.22
CA LEU A 5 -8.47 25.65 28.08
C LEU A 5 -9.42 24.67 27.36
N PHE A 6 -10.59 24.39 27.93
CA PHE A 6 -11.60 23.55 27.26
C PHE A 6 -12.57 24.35 26.36
N TYR A 7 -12.62 25.68 26.48
CA TYR A 7 -13.46 26.52 25.61
C TYR A 7 -12.81 26.84 24.25
N TYR A 8 -11.49 26.67 24.12
CA TYR A 8 -10.74 27.03 22.91
C TYR A 8 -10.69 25.96 21.82
N GLN A 9 -11.26 24.76 22.06
CA GLN A 9 -11.32 23.69 21.05
C GLN A 9 -12.69 23.48 20.42
N LEU A 10 -13.64 24.40 20.67
CA LEU A 10 -14.97 24.38 20.03
C LEU A 10 -15.17 25.53 19.01
N TYR A 11 -14.14 26.34 18.75
CA TYR A 11 -14.24 27.56 17.96
C TYR A 11 -13.39 27.56 16.68
N VAL A 12 -13.32 26.46 15.93
CA VAL A 12 -12.86 26.50 14.52
C VAL A 12 -13.62 25.47 13.70
N ILE A 13 -14.94 25.66 13.59
CA ILE A 13 -15.71 25.16 12.45
C ILE A 13 -16.52 26.35 11.94
N PHE A 14 -15.83 27.32 11.32
CA PHE A 14 -16.48 28.17 10.33
C PHE A 14 -16.74 27.28 9.10
N ARG A 15 -17.71 26.37 9.21
CA ARG A 15 -18.32 25.81 8.00
C ARG A 15 -19.03 26.97 7.36
N CYS A 16 -18.72 27.22 6.09
CA CYS A 16 -19.14 28.39 5.32
C CYS A 16 -20.65 28.51 5.05
N SER A 17 -21.47 27.93 5.92
CA SER A 17 -22.90 27.76 5.74
C SER A 17 -23.73 28.37 6.88
N GLN A 18 -23.15 29.13 7.83
CA GLN A 18 -23.96 29.60 8.96
C GLN A 18 -23.88 31.05 9.45
N ASP A 19 -23.20 32.00 8.79
CA ASP A 19 -23.14 33.37 9.35
C ASP A 19 -23.42 34.56 8.43
N LYS A 20 -24.10 34.37 7.30
CA LYS A 20 -24.71 35.49 6.56
C LYS A 20 -26.06 35.13 5.93
N ILE A 21 -27.07 34.86 6.77
CA ILE A 21 -28.46 35.09 6.37
C ILE A 21 -28.98 36.25 7.22
N ILE A 22 -28.63 37.46 6.80
CA ILE A 22 -29.40 38.65 7.14
C ILE A 22 -29.94 39.16 5.80
N ASN A 23 -31.13 38.65 5.45
CA ASN A 23 -31.95 39.00 4.29
C ASN A 23 -31.39 38.59 2.92
N GLY A 24 -32.03 37.58 2.30
CA GLY A 24 -32.13 37.39 0.83
C GLY A 24 -30.85 37.46 -0.02
N VAL A 25 -30.43 36.30 -0.54
CA VAL A 25 -29.37 36.10 -1.55
C VAL A 25 -27.94 36.35 -1.05
N GLU A 26 -27.16 35.29 -0.97
CA GLU A 26 -25.74 35.36 -0.66
C GLU A 26 -24.95 35.80 -1.91
N SER A 27 -24.34 36.99 -1.84
CA SER A 27 -23.49 37.56 -2.91
C SER A 27 -22.41 36.61 -3.40
N CYS A 28 -22.12 36.63 -4.71
CA CYS A 28 -21.03 35.88 -5.33
C CYS A 28 -19.68 36.14 -4.65
N LYS A 29 -19.45 37.35 -4.12
CA LYS A 29 -18.25 37.68 -3.35
C LYS A 29 -18.11 36.85 -2.06
N ASN A 30 -19.20 36.63 -1.32
CA ASN A 30 -19.16 35.81 -0.11
C ASN A 30 -18.87 34.34 -0.46
N ARG A 31 -19.44 33.83 -1.57
CA ARG A 31 -19.17 32.47 -2.05
C ARG A 31 -17.72 32.28 -2.46
N LEU A 32 -17.14 33.30 -3.10
CA LEU A 32 -15.71 33.32 -3.44
C LEU A 32 -14.83 33.25 -2.18
N GLU A 33 -15.12 34.04 -1.15
CA GLU A 33 -14.40 34.00 0.14
C GLU A 33 -14.53 32.62 0.80
N CYS A 34 -15.71 32.01 0.70
CA CYS A 34 -15.94 30.66 1.20
C CYS A 34 -15.10 29.61 0.47
N PHE A 35 -15.05 29.66 -0.85
CA PHE A 35 -14.19 28.78 -1.63
C PHE A 35 -12.70 29.00 -1.31
N ALA A 36 -12.26 30.25 -1.16
CA ALA A 36 -10.89 30.58 -0.78
C ALA A 36 -10.53 30.01 0.60
N SER A 37 -11.40 30.20 1.60
CA SER A 37 -11.22 29.68 2.96
C SER A 37 -11.18 28.14 2.98
N SER A 38 -12.14 27.47 2.34
CA SER A 38 -12.17 26.00 2.26
C SER A 38 -10.91 25.44 1.60
N THR A 39 -10.47 26.05 0.49
CA THR A 39 -9.27 25.63 -0.25
C THR A 39 -7.99 25.83 0.58
N SER A 40 -7.89 26.94 1.30
CA SER A 40 -6.77 27.23 2.21
C SER A 40 -6.71 26.20 3.34
N ASN A 41 -7.85 25.90 3.97
CA ASN A 41 -7.95 24.92 5.06
C ASN A 41 -7.58 23.51 4.59
N PHE A 42 -8.07 23.08 3.42
CA PHE A 42 -7.67 21.80 2.83
C PHE A 42 -6.15 21.76 2.57
N THR A 43 -5.59 22.81 1.96
CA THR A 43 -4.17 22.88 1.64
C THR A 43 -3.31 22.84 2.91
N GLN A 44 -3.71 23.56 3.96
CA GLN A 44 -3.05 23.52 5.25
C GLN A 44 -3.11 22.12 5.87
N CYS A 45 -4.27 21.48 5.86
CA CYS A 45 -4.44 20.11 6.36
C CYS A 45 -3.53 19.14 5.60
N ALA A 46 -3.51 19.23 4.27
CA ALA A 46 -2.71 18.37 3.41
C ALA A 46 -1.21 18.46 3.72
N ILE A 47 -0.70 19.68 3.89
CA ILE A 47 0.71 19.91 4.21
C ILE A 47 1.05 19.38 5.62
N ARG A 48 0.19 19.63 6.62
CA ARG A 48 0.41 19.15 8.00
C ARG A 48 0.40 17.64 8.12
N HIS A 49 -0.30 16.95 7.23
CA HIS A 49 -0.40 15.49 7.19
C HIS A 49 0.35 14.88 6.00
N ALA A 50 1.38 15.55 5.49
CA ALA A 50 2.23 15.03 4.42
C ALA A 50 3.30 14.03 4.91
N ARG A 51 3.65 14.02 6.21
CA ARG A 51 4.65 13.11 6.81
C ARG A 51 4.33 12.80 8.28
N PRO A 52 3.99 11.53 8.63
CA PRO A 52 3.59 10.45 7.72
C PRO A 52 2.31 10.84 6.95
N ILE A 53 2.12 10.29 5.74
CA ILE A 53 0.98 10.64 4.89
C ILE A 53 -0.31 10.15 5.57
N ARG A 54 -1.19 11.10 5.92
CA ARG A 54 -2.55 10.87 6.47
C ARG A 54 -3.55 11.86 5.87
N LEU A 55 -3.33 12.20 4.61
CA LEU A 55 -4.07 13.22 3.89
C LEU A 55 -5.55 12.84 3.78
N CYS A 56 -5.81 11.60 3.34
CA CYS A 56 -7.16 11.16 3.04
C CYS A 56 -8.00 11.16 4.31
N GLU A 57 -7.53 10.49 5.36
CA GLU A 57 -8.24 10.30 6.63
C GLU A 57 -8.46 11.61 7.39
N ARG A 58 -7.46 12.51 7.39
CA ARG A 58 -7.51 13.74 8.20
C ARG A 58 -8.16 14.91 7.47
N CYS A 59 -8.14 14.92 6.15
CA CYS A 59 -8.56 16.08 5.36
C CYS A 59 -9.86 15.87 4.57
N VAL A 60 -10.55 14.72 4.73
CA VAL A 60 -11.81 14.43 4.04
C VAL A 60 -12.88 15.49 4.24
N GLY A 61 -13.02 16.01 5.47
CA GLY A 61 -14.00 17.07 5.76
C GLY A 61 -13.72 18.34 4.96
N TYR A 62 -12.47 18.81 4.98
CA TYR A 62 -12.05 19.98 4.22
C TYR A 62 -12.19 19.76 2.71
N TYR A 63 -11.90 18.56 2.22
CA TYR A 63 -12.09 18.21 0.81
C TYR A 63 -13.57 18.33 0.40
N MET A 64 -14.48 17.76 1.20
CA MET A 64 -15.92 17.87 0.97
C MET A 64 -16.41 19.33 1.02
N ASP A 65 -15.87 20.14 1.93
CA ASP A 65 -16.20 21.56 2.03
C ASP A 65 -15.74 22.35 0.78
N VAL A 66 -14.60 21.98 0.17
CA VAL A 66 -14.15 22.54 -1.11
C VAL A 66 -15.08 22.13 -2.25
N LEU A 67 -15.46 20.86 -2.33
CA LEU A 67 -16.41 20.38 -3.36
C LEU A 67 -17.73 21.15 -3.29
N LYS A 68 -18.27 21.29 -2.08
CA LYS A 68 -19.51 22.03 -1.85
C LYS A 68 -19.37 23.51 -2.21
N ALA A 69 -18.30 24.18 -1.74
CA ALA A 69 -18.11 25.60 -2.00
C ALA A 69 -17.95 25.90 -3.51
N HIS A 70 -17.31 25.01 -4.26
CA HIS A 70 -17.20 25.12 -5.71
C HIS A 70 -18.54 24.90 -6.40
N GLU A 71 -19.27 23.86 -6.03
CA GLU A 71 -20.62 23.58 -6.55
C GLU A 71 -21.59 24.74 -6.29
N ASP A 72 -21.52 25.35 -5.11
CA ASP A 72 -22.32 26.52 -4.73
C ASP A 72 -22.00 27.73 -5.64
N ILE A 73 -20.74 27.97 -6.01
CA ILE A 73 -20.36 29.01 -6.99
C ILE A 73 -20.96 28.72 -8.37
N LEU A 74 -20.93 27.45 -8.81
CA LEU A 74 -21.41 27.05 -10.13
C LEU A 74 -22.94 27.16 -10.28
N LYS A 75 -23.69 26.95 -9.19
CA LYS A 75 -25.16 26.93 -9.18
C LYS A 75 -25.79 28.26 -8.74
N ALA A 76 -25.04 29.13 -8.08
CA ALA A 76 -25.58 30.37 -7.52
C ALA A 76 -25.83 31.47 -8.55
N HIS A 77 -26.79 32.33 -8.21
CA HIS A 77 -27.10 33.59 -8.87
C HIS A 77 -26.94 34.74 -7.87
N ASP A 78 -26.52 35.92 -8.35
CA ASP A 78 -26.40 37.14 -7.56
C ASP A 78 -27.77 37.78 -7.25
N GLU A 79 -27.76 38.90 -6.50
CA GLU A 79 -28.96 39.69 -6.18
C GLU A 79 -29.68 40.24 -7.43
N GLY A 80 -28.98 40.34 -8.56
CA GLY A 80 -29.49 40.78 -9.87
C GLY A 80 -29.93 39.64 -10.80
N GLY A 81 -29.84 38.37 -10.36
CA GLY A 81 -30.15 37.20 -11.17
C GLY A 81 -29.05 36.75 -12.15
N HIS A 82 -27.84 37.32 -12.09
CA HIS A 82 -26.69 36.88 -12.88
C HIS A 82 -26.04 35.65 -12.25
N ALA A 83 -25.67 34.68 -13.09
CA ALA A 83 -24.98 33.49 -12.61
C ALA A 83 -23.56 33.82 -12.11
N CYS A 84 -23.25 33.48 -10.86
CA CYS A 84 -21.93 33.70 -10.26
C CYS A 84 -20.81 33.03 -11.08
N LYS A 85 -21.13 31.90 -11.72
CA LYS A 85 -20.23 31.22 -12.67
C LYS A 85 -19.76 32.15 -13.80
N MET A 86 -20.67 32.93 -14.37
CA MET A 86 -20.34 33.83 -15.47
C MET A 86 -19.44 34.96 -15.01
N GLU A 87 -19.65 35.48 -13.81
CA GLU A 87 -18.88 36.59 -13.23
C GLU A 87 -17.51 36.16 -12.65
N LEU A 88 -17.42 34.98 -12.05
CA LEU A 88 -16.23 34.58 -11.30
C LEU A 88 -15.34 33.57 -12.05
N VAL A 89 -15.94 32.68 -12.83
CA VAL A 89 -15.23 31.55 -13.44
C VAL A 89 -14.91 31.80 -14.93
N ASN A 90 -15.83 32.44 -15.66
CA ASN A 90 -15.74 32.56 -17.12
C ASN A 90 -15.10 33.87 -17.62
N LEU A 91 -14.80 34.85 -16.76
CA LEU A 91 -14.30 36.16 -17.18
C LEU A 91 -12.79 36.20 -17.47
N ASP A 92 -11.97 35.39 -16.78
CA ASP A 92 -10.51 35.49 -16.83
C ASP A 92 -9.85 34.28 -17.51
N ARG A 93 -8.89 34.53 -18.41
CA ARG A 93 -8.03 33.51 -19.04
C ARG A 93 -7.17 32.76 -18.02
N LEU A 94 -6.89 33.36 -16.86
CA LEU A 94 -6.09 32.74 -15.81
C LEU A 94 -6.86 31.66 -15.04
N GLN A 95 -8.19 31.74 -14.98
CA GLN A 95 -9.08 30.73 -14.37
C GLN A 95 -8.64 30.25 -12.97
N VAL A 96 -8.27 31.19 -12.09
CA VAL A 96 -7.69 30.89 -10.76
C VAL A 96 -8.58 29.96 -9.92
N ILE A 97 -9.90 30.15 -9.96
CA ILE A 97 -10.87 29.37 -9.19
C ILE A 97 -10.84 27.89 -9.64
N GLU A 98 -10.94 27.65 -10.95
CA GLU A 98 -10.87 26.30 -11.51
C GLU A 98 -9.49 25.68 -11.31
N GLY A 99 -8.42 26.45 -11.45
CA GLY A 99 -7.06 25.99 -11.16
C GLY A 99 -6.89 25.51 -9.71
N ALA A 100 -7.42 26.28 -8.75
CA ALA A 100 -7.39 25.94 -7.34
C ALA A 100 -8.25 24.69 -7.03
N PHE A 101 -9.46 24.61 -7.59
CA PHE A 101 -10.31 23.43 -7.44
C PHE A 101 -9.64 22.19 -8.01
N ASN A 102 -9.09 22.29 -9.23
CA ASN A 102 -8.39 21.20 -9.89
C ASN A 102 -7.15 20.75 -9.11
N TYR A 103 -6.42 21.67 -8.48
CA TYR A 103 -5.31 21.29 -7.60
C TYR A 103 -5.78 20.40 -6.44
N VAL A 104 -6.84 20.82 -5.74
CA VAL A 104 -7.42 20.07 -4.62
C VAL A 104 -7.94 18.71 -5.09
N HIS A 105 -8.74 18.71 -6.16
CA HIS A 105 -9.33 17.51 -6.74
C HIS A 105 -8.26 16.52 -7.21
N ASN A 106 -7.27 16.98 -7.98
CA ASN A 106 -6.20 16.13 -8.50
C ASN A 106 -5.29 15.60 -7.39
N LEU A 107 -5.05 16.35 -6.31
CA LEU A 107 -4.31 15.85 -5.16
C LEU A 107 -5.08 14.71 -4.49
N TRP A 108 -6.39 14.85 -4.30
CA TRP A 108 -7.26 13.82 -3.74
C TRP A 108 -7.31 12.55 -4.62
N GLN A 109 -7.44 12.72 -5.94
CA GLN A 109 -7.47 11.60 -6.89
C GLN A 109 -6.13 10.86 -6.97
N ARG A 110 -4.99 11.58 -7.00
CA ARG A 110 -3.66 10.96 -6.98
C ARG A 110 -3.39 10.17 -5.69
N GLY A 111 -3.95 10.63 -4.57
CA GLY A 111 -3.91 9.89 -3.31
C GLY A 111 -4.83 8.68 -3.27
N GLN A 112 -5.66 8.48 -4.30
CA GLN A 112 -6.74 7.48 -4.35
C GLN A 112 -7.60 7.50 -3.08
N CYS A 113 -7.85 8.70 -2.56
CA CYS A 113 -8.44 8.87 -1.25
C CYS A 113 -9.87 8.33 -1.18
N ASN A 114 -10.60 8.26 -2.30
CA ASN A 114 -11.92 7.63 -2.34
C ASN A 114 -11.91 6.18 -1.83
N SER A 115 -10.85 5.41 -2.13
CA SER A 115 -10.72 4.00 -1.70
C SER A 115 -10.58 3.84 -0.18
N CYS A 116 -10.24 4.90 0.54
CA CYS A 116 -10.18 4.89 2.01
C CYS A 116 -11.59 4.88 2.65
N PHE A 117 -12.64 5.28 1.92
CA PHE A 117 -13.98 5.55 2.44
C PHE A 117 -15.04 4.62 1.85
N VAL A 118 -16.22 4.60 2.47
CA VAL A 118 -17.39 3.90 1.93
C VAL A 118 -17.96 4.73 0.78
N ALA A 119 -18.13 4.11 -0.39
CA ALA A 119 -18.90 4.67 -1.49
C ALA A 119 -20.39 4.40 -1.24
N ASN A 120 -21.21 5.45 -1.25
CA ASN A 120 -22.67 5.27 -1.29
C ASN A 120 -23.11 4.70 -2.64
N ASP A 121 -24.32 4.15 -2.71
CA ASP A 121 -24.90 3.59 -3.96
C ASP A 121 -24.90 4.57 -5.13
N ASN A 122 -24.94 5.88 -4.85
CA ASN A 122 -24.90 6.95 -5.83
C ASN A 122 -23.46 7.43 -6.18
N GLY A 123 -22.42 6.76 -5.68
CA GLY A 123 -21.02 7.13 -5.87
C GLY A 123 -20.55 8.36 -5.08
N THR A 124 -21.37 8.88 -4.16
CA THR A 124 -21.01 10.04 -3.32
C THR A 124 -20.02 9.67 -2.22
N LEU A 125 -19.03 10.53 -2.03
CA LEU A 125 -18.01 10.39 -0.99
C LEU A 125 -18.64 10.58 0.40
N THR A 126 -18.35 9.65 1.29
CA THR A 126 -18.67 9.78 2.72
C THR A 126 -17.41 10.00 3.54
N PRO A 127 -17.49 10.68 4.69
CA PRO A 127 -16.37 10.76 5.63
C PRO A 127 -16.18 9.45 6.43
N GLN A 128 -17.02 8.43 6.20
CA GLN A 128 -16.96 7.17 6.92
C GLN A 128 -15.90 6.26 6.29
N LEU A 129 -14.94 5.84 7.11
CA LEU A 129 -13.88 4.92 6.67
C LEU A 129 -14.47 3.57 6.26
N SER A 130 -13.90 2.98 5.22
CA SER A 130 -14.27 1.63 4.80
C SER A 130 -13.90 0.60 5.85
N ASN A 131 -14.54 -0.58 5.80
CA ASN A 131 -14.16 -1.72 6.64
C ASN A 131 -12.70 -2.12 6.40
N ILE A 132 -12.22 -1.95 5.16
CA ILE A 132 -10.84 -2.23 4.77
C ILE A 132 -9.87 -1.30 5.52
N THR A 133 -10.11 0.01 5.42
CA THR A 133 -9.26 1.03 6.06
C THR A 133 -9.29 0.89 7.58
N THR A 134 -10.47 0.68 8.15
CA THR A 134 -10.65 0.51 9.61
C THR A 134 -9.87 -0.70 10.11
N LYS A 135 -9.95 -1.84 9.41
CA LYS A 135 -9.20 -3.05 9.77
C LYS A 135 -7.68 -2.86 9.62
N PHE A 136 -7.25 -2.17 8.57
CA PHE A 136 -5.83 -1.82 8.40
C PHE A 136 -5.32 -0.95 9.56
N GLN A 137 -6.06 0.10 9.93
CA GLN A 137 -5.71 0.99 11.03
C GLN A 137 -5.60 0.27 12.37
N GLN A 138 -6.48 -0.69 12.65
CA GLN A 138 -6.40 -1.51 13.85
C GLN A 138 -5.10 -2.33 13.90
N LEU A 139 -4.81 -3.09 12.83
CA LEU A 139 -3.57 -3.87 12.74
C LEU A 139 -2.31 -3.00 12.78
N TYR A 140 -2.37 -1.83 12.14
CA TYR A 140 -1.30 -0.84 12.17
C TYR A 140 -1.09 -0.29 13.57
N SER A 141 -2.15 0.11 14.26
CA SER A 141 -2.11 0.60 15.63
C SER A 141 -1.52 -0.45 16.58
N ASP A 142 -1.98 -1.70 16.50
CA ASP A 142 -1.44 -2.82 17.28
C ASP A 142 0.07 -3.00 17.07
N THR A 143 0.51 -2.92 15.81
CA THR A 143 1.92 -3.07 15.44
C THR A 143 2.76 -1.91 15.99
N GLN A 144 2.31 -0.67 15.83
CA GLN A 144 3.03 0.50 16.36
C GLN A 144 3.03 0.51 17.89
N ASN A 145 1.93 0.12 18.53
CA ASN A 145 1.86 -0.02 19.98
C ASN A 145 2.87 -1.04 20.49
N CYS A 146 2.97 -2.20 19.83
CA CYS A 146 4.01 -3.19 20.13
C CYS A 146 5.41 -2.59 20.01
N PHE A 147 5.72 -1.88 18.91
CA PHE A 147 7.03 -1.24 18.74
C PHE A 147 7.33 -0.22 19.85
N ASN A 148 6.33 0.54 20.27
CA ASN A 148 6.48 1.56 21.31
C ASN A 148 6.71 0.94 22.70
N THR A 149 6.14 -0.23 23.00
CA THR A 149 6.39 -0.95 24.26
C THR A 149 7.86 -1.32 24.45
N PHE A 150 8.57 -1.60 23.35
CA PHE A 150 9.99 -1.95 23.37
C PHE A 150 10.92 -0.76 23.07
N TYR A 151 10.36 0.45 22.95
CA TYR A 151 11.17 1.65 22.75
C TYR A 151 11.52 2.30 24.09
N ASN A 152 12.80 2.35 24.42
CA ASN A 152 13.28 3.03 25.61
C ASN A 152 13.55 4.50 25.28
N VAL A 153 12.73 5.39 25.85
CA VAL A 153 12.81 6.84 25.62
C VAL A 153 14.12 7.44 26.15
N THR A 154 14.63 6.93 27.28
CA THR A 154 15.85 7.44 27.93
C THR A 154 17.10 7.11 27.11
N SER A 155 17.22 5.86 26.65
CA SER A 155 18.38 5.42 25.87
C SER A 155 18.22 5.64 24.36
N LYS A 156 17.02 6.03 23.91
CA LYS A 156 16.64 6.16 22.48
C LYS A 156 16.96 4.90 21.67
N LYS A 157 16.77 3.74 22.29
CA LYS A 157 17.08 2.42 21.71
C LYS A 157 15.90 1.48 21.87
N TYR A 158 15.80 0.54 20.94
CA TYR A 158 14.85 -0.56 21.00
C TYR A 158 15.45 -1.75 21.74
N ASP A 159 14.62 -2.45 22.50
CA ASP A 159 14.95 -3.74 23.11
C ASP A 159 15.16 -4.81 22.00
N PRO A 160 16.24 -5.62 22.05
CA PRO A 160 16.46 -6.72 21.11
C PRO A 160 15.31 -7.73 21.01
N ALA A 161 14.49 -7.87 22.06
CA ALA A 161 13.34 -8.77 22.09
C ALA A 161 12.16 -8.29 21.21
N ILE A 162 12.23 -7.08 20.63
CA ILE A 162 11.16 -6.51 19.79
C ILE A 162 10.81 -7.42 18.61
N CYS A 163 11.80 -8.02 17.94
CA CYS A 163 11.54 -8.87 16.78
C CYS A 163 10.72 -10.09 17.20
N ALA A 164 11.13 -10.80 18.26
CA ALA A 164 10.42 -11.99 18.72
C ALA A 164 8.97 -11.68 19.16
N ASN A 165 8.75 -10.55 19.84
CA ASN A 165 7.45 -10.22 20.42
C ASN A 165 6.48 -9.51 19.46
N CYS A 166 6.99 -8.76 18.49
CA CYS A 166 6.15 -7.99 17.55
C CYS A 166 6.02 -8.64 16.16
N THR A 167 6.69 -9.77 15.90
CA THR A 167 6.63 -10.47 14.60
C THR A 167 5.20 -10.80 14.21
N ASP A 168 4.39 -11.36 15.12
CA ASP A 168 3.03 -11.79 14.77
C ASP A 168 2.12 -10.61 14.38
N LYS A 169 2.25 -9.47 15.07
CA LYS A 169 1.51 -8.24 14.76
C LYS A 169 1.92 -7.68 13.42
N TYR A 170 3.22 -7.56 13.19
CA TYR A 170 3.78 -7.09 11.92
C TYR A 170 3.40 -8.02 10.75
N CYS A 171 3.51 -9.34 10.91
CA CYS A 171 3.14 -10.32 9.90
C CYS A 171 1.66 -10.29 9.57
N SER A 172 0.80 -10.11 10.59
CA SER A 172 -0.66 -9.96 10.39
C SER A 172 -0.99 -8.71 9.58
N LEU A 173 -0.38 -7.57 9.91
CA LEU A 173 -0.50 -6.32 9.14
C LEU A 173 0.00 -6.50 7.70
N ASN A 174 1.20 -7.07 7.52
CA ASN A 174 1.82 -7.26 6.22
C ASN A 174 0.99 -8.19 5.32
N LYS A 175 0.50 -9.31 5.87
CA LYS A 175 -0.37 -10.25 5.16
C LYS A 175 -1.69 -9.59 4.76
N TYR A 176 -2.27 -8.78 5.63
CA TYR A 176 -3.49 -8.05 5.30
C TYR A 176 -3.26 -7.06 4.15
N TYR A 177 -2.18 -6.28 4.19
CA TYR A 177 -1.82 -5.37 3.11
C TYR A 177 -1.58 -6.08 1.76
N GLU A 178 -0.86 -7.20 1.76
CA GLU A 178 -0.64 -8.00 0.54
C GLU A 178 -1.95 -8.56 -0.03
N ALA A 179 -2.88 -9.01 0.83
CA ALA A 179 -4.21 -9.43 0.39
C ALA A 179 -4.99 -8.27 -0.25
N LEU A 180 -4.94 -7.07 0.34
CA LEU A 180 -5.59 -5.89 -0.24
C LEU A 180 -5.02 -5.53 -1.62
N LYS A 181 -3.70 -5.62 -1.77
CA LYS A 181 -3.03 -5.37 -3.05
C LYS A 181 -3.45 -6.40 -4.12
N ALA A 182 -3.66 -7.65 -3.72
CA ALA A 182 -4.11 -8.71 -4.62
C ALA A 182 -5.58 -8.54 -5.03
N ASP A 183 -6.47 -8.25 -4.07
CA ASP A 183 -7.92 -8.18 -4.30
C ASP A 183 -8.33 -6.94 -5.11
N THR A 184 -7.59 -5.84 -4.97
CA THR A 184 -7.94 -4.55 -5.59
C THR A 184 -7.12 -4.23 -6.84
N GLY A 185 -6.17 -5.09 -7.22
CA GLY A 185 -5.19 -4.78 -8.27
C GLY A 185 -4.13 -3.77 -7.82
N GLU A 186 -3.00 -3.72 -8.52
CA GLU A 186 -1.91 -2.82 -8.16
C GLU A 186 -2.34 -1.36 -8.31
N GLY A 187 -2.59 -0.70 -7.18
CA GLY A 187 -2.91 0.72 -7.13
C GLY A 187 -4.40 1.04 -7.13
N ILE A 188 -5.21 0.36 -6.32
CA ILE A 188 -6.52 0.87 -5.86
C ILE A 188 -6.50 1.20 -4.35
N VAL A 189 -5.42 0.87 -3.64
CA VAL A 189 -5.25 1.15 -2.21
C VAL A 189 -4.91 2.62 -1.99
N CYS A 190 -5.62 3.30 -1.08
CA CYS A 190 -5.37 4.71 -0.79
C CYS A 190 -3.96 4.96 -0.23
N MET A 191 -3.42 6.13 -0.53
CA MET A 191 -2.02 6.48 -0.27
C MET A 191 -1.67 6.50 1.23
N ASP A 192 -2.62 6.82 2.10
CA ASP A 192 -2.44 6.77 3.56
C ASP A 192 -2.03 5.35 4.03
N ILE A 193 -2.66 4.31 3.47
CA ILE A 193 -2.34 2.90 3.77
C ILE A 193 -0.97 2.52 3.20
N VAL A 194 -0.71 2.91 1.94
CA VAL A 194 0.54 2.60 1.24
C VAL A 194 1.75 3.21 1.94
N ASP A 195 1.68 4.48 2.32
CA ASP A 195 2.76 5.16 3.05
C ASP A 195 2.96 4.57 4.45
N ALA A 196 1.87 4.31 5.18
CA ALA A 196 1.93 3.69 6.50
C ALA A 196 2.61 2.31 6.45
N MET A 197 2.27 1.47 5.46
CA MET A 197 2.90 0.17 5.29
C MET A 197 4.37 0.28 4.88
N ASN A 198 4.69 1.14 3.91
CA ASN A 198 6.07 1.35 3.45
C ASN A 198 6.99 1.86 4.57
N SER A 199 6.49 2.81 5.36
CA SER A 199 7.19 3.31 6.55
C SER A 199 7.37 2.21 7.59
N THR A 200 6.33 1.40 7.84
CA THR A 200 6.39 0.27 8.77
C THR A 200 7.39 -0.80 8.33
N ARG A 201 7.42 -1.18 7.05
CA ARG A 201 8.41 -2.11 6.48
C ARG A 201 9.84 -1.59 6.62
N THR A 202 10.03 -0.30 6.34
CA THR A 202 11.33 0.36 6.49
C THR A 202 11.76 0.36 7.95
N LYS A 203 10.86 0.66 8.88
CA LYS A 203 11.12 0.61 10.33
C LYS A 203 11.47 -0.81 10.77
N TRP A 204 10.67 -1.80 10.38
CA TRP A 204 10.89 -3.20 10.73
C TRP A 204 12.25 -3.75 10.25
N SER A 205 12.56 -3.56 8.98
CA SER A 205 13.80 -4.10 8.38
C SER A 205 15.03 -3.27 8.72
N LYS A 206 15.01 -1.96 8.46
CA LYS A 206 16.22 -1.11 8.53
C LYS A 206 16.46 -0.52 9.91
N VAL A 207 15.42 -0.13 10.63
CA VAL A 207 15.57 0.52 11.95
C VAL A 207 15.66 -0.52 13.06
N LEU A 208 14.83 -1.56 13.01
CA LEU A 208 14.80 -2.62 14.03
C LEU A 208 15.71 -3.81 13.69
N GLY A 209 16.10 -3.98 12.42
CA GLY A 209 16.91 -5.12 11.99
C GLY A 209 16.16 -6.46 12.01
N CYS A 210 14.83 -6.43 12.01
CA CYS A 210 14.01 -7.64 12.06
C CYS A 210 13.79 -8.21 10.66
N HIS A 211 13.88 -9.54 10.53
CA HIS A 211 13.59 -10.26 9.29
C HIS A 211 12.31 -11.08 9.45
N ILE A 212 11.50 -11.12 8.38
CA ILE A 212 10.40 -12.07 8.30
C ILE A 212 11.04 -13.43 8.05
N PRO A 213 10.67 -14.49 8.80
CA PRO A 213 11.10 -15.84 8.48
C PRO A 213 10.46 -16.26 7.15
N GLU A 214 11.17 -16.10 6.04
CA GLU A 214 10.75 -16.68 4.76
C GLU A 214 10.92 -18.21 4.83
N PRO A 215 10.02 -18.99 4.20
CA PRO A 215 10.28 -20.41 3.98
C PRO A 215 11.61 -20.51 3.25
N LYS A 216 12.56 -21.27 3.80
CA LYS A 216 13.97 -21.27 3.38
C LYS A 216 14.07 -21.59 1.88
N ALA A 217 14.07 -20.58 1.03
CA ALA A 217 14.37 -20.70 -0.40
C ALA A 217 15.75 -21.35 -0.59
N GLU A 218 16.64 -21.15 0.39
CA GLU A 218 17.90 -21.85 0.56
C GLU A 218 17.75 -23.38 0.56
N ILE A 219 16.74 -23.96 1.21
CA ILE A 219 16.52 -25.43 1.18
C ILE A 219 16.17 -25.90 -0.23
N LEU A 220 15.29 -25.17 -0.93
CA LEU A 220 14.89 -25.47 -2.30
C LEU A 220 16.08 -25.39 -3.27
N LEU A 221 16.93 -24.37 -3.10
CA LEU A 221 18.17 -24.22 -3.87
C LEU A 221 19.15 -25.35 -3.56
N ILE A 222 19.37 -25.70 -2.29
CA ILE A 222 20.24 -26.82 -1.90
C ILE A 222 19.76 -28.13 -2.52
N ILE A 223 18.46 -28.43 -2.46
CA ILE A 223 17.89 -29.64 -3.06
C ILE A 223 18.14 -29.66 -4.58
N SER A 224 17.93 -28.53 -5.26
CA SER A 224 18.12 -28.43 -6.71
C SER A 224 19.60 -28.65 -7.12
N VAL A 225 20.54 -28.08 -6.37
CA VAL A 225 21.97 -28.22 -6.61
C VAL A 225 22.41 -29.65 -6.38
N VAL A 226 21.96 -30.28 -5.28
CA VAL A 226 22.29 -31.68 -4.94
C VAL A 226 21.76 -32.64 -5.99
N LEU A 227 20.50 -32.49 -6.44
CA LEU A 227 19.95 -33.34 -7.51
C LEU A 227 20.74 -33.22 -8.81
N THR A 228 21.06 -31.99 -9.22
CA THR A 228 21.75 -31.71 -10.48
C THR A 228 23.19 -32.24 -10.46
N SER A 229 23.87 -32.16 -9.32
CA SER A 229 25.26 -32.62 -9.17
C SER A 229 25.40 -34.14 -9.00
N ILE A 230 24.39 -34.82 -8.43
CA ILE A 230 24.39 -36.29 -8.29
C ILE A 230 24.01 -36.99 -9.60
N ALA A 231 23.19 -36.37 -10.45
CA ALA A 231 22.75 -36.94 -11.73
C ALA A 231 23.90 -37.46 -12.64
N PRO A 232 24.98 -36.70 -12.92
CA PRO A 232 26.09 -37.20 -13.72
C PRO A 232 26.84 -38.35 -13.03
N VAL A 233 26.99 -38.33 -11.70
CA VAL A 233 27.65 -39.42 -10.96
C VAL A 233 26.87 -40.73 -11.11
N ILE A 234 25.55 -40.68 -10.94
CA ILE A 234 24.67 -41.85 -11.15
C ILE A 234 24.77 -42.34 -12.60
N PHE A 235 24.74 -41.42 -13.58
CA PHE A 235 24.87 -41.77 -14.98
C PHE A 235 26.17 -42.51 -15.29
N TYR A 236 27.32 -42.00 -14.83
CA TYR A 236 28.62 -42.63 -15.05
C TYR A 236 28.76 -43.98 -14.32
N VAL A 237 28.25 -44.10 -13.10
CA VAL A 237 28.26 -45.38 -12.36
C VAL A 237 27.38 -46.42 -13.05
N ALA A 238 26.19 -46.02 -13.52
CA ALA A 238 25.31 -46.89 -14.29
C ALA A 238 25.98 -47.33 -15.60
N ALA A 239 26.52 -46.39 -16.37
CA ALA A 239 27.21 -46.66 -17.63
C ALA A 239 28.36 -47.66 -17.44
N LYS A 240 29.18 -47.51 -16.37
CA LYS A 240 30.28 -48.44 -16.05
C LYS A 240 29.77 -49.85 -15.72
N ARG A 241 28.71 -49.98 -14.91
CA ARG A 241 28.15 -51.30 -14.55
C ARG A 241 27.51 -52.00 -15.74
N TYR A 242 26.77 -51.28 -16.58
CA TYR A 242 26.14 -51.86 -17.76
C TYR A 242 27.17 -52.22 -18.85
N SER A 243 28.19 -51.39 -19.06
CA SER A 243 29.27 -51.67 -20.01
C SER A 243 30.11 -52.89 -19.59
N GLY A 244 30.47 -53.02 -18.30
CA GLY A 244 31.18 -54.21 -17.81
C GLY A 244 30.36 -55.50 -17.91
N LYS A 245 29.02 -55.42 -17.75
CA LYS A 245 28.12 -56.55 -18.01
C LYS A 245 28.04 -56.91 -19.50
N ALA A 246 28.08 -55.93 -20.40
CA ALA A 246 28.09 -56.18 -21.84
C ALA A 246 29.40 -56.82 -22.29
N GLU A 247 30.53 -56.31 -21.83
CA GLU A 247 31.87 -56.82 -22.16
C GLU A 247 32.08 -58.26 -21.68
N SER A 248 31.68 -58.56 -20.44
CA SER A 248 31.73 -59.94 -19.90
C SER A 248 30.84 -60.92 -20.68
N ARG A 249 29.66 -60.49 -21.15
CA ARG A 249 28.80 -61.31 -22.03
C ARG A 249 29.45 -61.57 -23.39
N LEU A 250 30.03 -60.54 -24.02
CA LEU A 250 30.72 -60.68 -25.30
C LEU A 250 31.95 -61.58 -25.21
N LEU A 251 32.77 -61.45 -24.15
CA LEU A 251 33.91 -62.33 -23.91
C LEU A 251 33.47 -63.78 -23.67
N LYS A 252 32.35 -64.00 -22.98
CA LYS A 252 31.79 -65.34 -22.77
C LYS A 252 31.30 -65.96 -24.08
N GLN A 253 30.63 -65.19 -24.94
CA GLN A 253 30.21 -65.64 -26.28
C GLN A 253 31.42 -65.94 -27.19
N ARG A 254 32.46 -65.10 -27.16
CA ARG A 254 33.69 -65.32 -27.95
C ARG A 254 34.46 -66.57 -27.50
N ARG A 255 34.50 -66.84 -26.19
CA ARG A 255 35.10 -68.09 -25.66
C ARG A 255 34.32 -69.32 -26.08
N LEU A 256 32.98 -69.25 -26.04
CA LEU A 256 32.11 -70.34 -26.53
C LEU A 256 32.32 -70.58 -28.02
N SER A 257 32.36 -69.54 -28.86
CA SER A 257 32.58 -69.70 -30.31
C SER A 257 33.95 -70.26 -30.65
N LEU A 258 35.00 -69.91 -29.89
CA LEU A 258 36.34 -70.49 -30.04
C LEU A 258 36.40 -71.97 -29.62
N GLN A 259 35.61 -72.40 -28.63
CA GLN A 259 35.49 -73.83 -28.29
C GLN A 259 34.76 -74.63 -29.38
N PHE A 260 33.77 -74.04 -30.04
CA PHE A 260 33.07 -74.70 -31.15
C PHE A 260 33.87 -74.74 -32.46
N ASN A 261 34.82 -73.80 -32.66
CA ASN A 261 35.65 -73.71 -33.86
C ASN A 261 37.11 -74.18 -33.65
N GLY A 262 37.42 -74.84 -32.53
CA GLY A 262 38.74 -75.41 -32.27
C GLY A 262 39.03 -76.58 -33.22
N PRO A 263 40.28 -76.77 -33.70
CA PRO A 263 40.59 -77.75 -34.72
C PRO A 263 40.27 -79.16 -34.23
N SER A 264 39.43 -79.87 -35.00
CA SER A 264 39.26 -81.31 -34.92
C SER A 264 40.60 -81.99 -35.14
N ALA A 265 41.26 -82.42 -34.06
CA ALA A 265 42.33 -83.40 -34.13
C ALA A 265 41.72 -84.76 -34.50
N SER A 266 41.52 -85.00 -35.79
CA SER A 266 41.32 -86.33 -36.33
C SER A 266 42.69 -86.92 -36.65
N GLY A 267 43.05 -87.98 -35.95
CA GLY A 267 44.21 -88.79 -36.26
C GLY A 267 44.07 -89.53 -37.59
N SER A 268 45.18 -89.66 -38.28
CA SER A 268 45.66 -90.82 -39.06
C SER A 268 47.12 -90.55 -39.40
#